data_AF-X5RWC0-F1
#
_entry.id   AF-X5RWC0-F1
#
_cell.length_a   1.000
_cell.length_b   1.000
_cell.length_c   1.000
_cell.angle_alpha   90.00
_cell.angle_beta   90.00
_cell.angle_gamma   90.00
#
_symmetry.space_group_name_H-M   'P 1'
#
loop_
_entity.id
_entity.type
_entity.pdbx_description
1 polymer ?
#
loop_
_entity_poly.entity_id
_entity_poly.type
_entity_poly.pdbx_seq_one_letter_code
_entity_poly.pdbx_strand_id
1 'polypeptide(L)'
;MNLRWILSGFPTAAATVLASSPAWAARDDQNLGAGTAAIAVIMLLAAVVYELPAIIAFMRGHPNRWLILVLCTALAGTGVVWLGCLVWAFMAVHISKEPSGSNGGESGLNLAANDVQKVLIENPLGLAQLQSPLSPSDPVDKLERLKRLFDDGAIDRAQFERLRALIIGG
;
A
#
# COMPACT_ATOMS: atom_id res chain seq x y z
N MET A 1 -76.72 -0.56 61.71
CA MET A 1 -75.32 -0.08 61.79
C MET A 1 -74.63 -0.48 60.48
N ASN A 2 -74.40 0.47 59.56
CA ASN A 2 -74.05 0.20 58.16
C ASN A 2 -72.55 0.40 57.89
N LEU A 3 -71.88 -0.67 57.46
CA LEU A 3 -70.43 -0.75 57.23
C LEU A 3 -70.11 -0.55 55.74
N ARG A 4 -70.35 0.66 55.18
CA ARG A 4 -70.14 0.94 53.73
C ARG A 4 -69.20 2.10 53.40
N TRP A 5 -68.56 2.74 54.39
CA TRP A 5 -67.82 4.00 54.18
C TRP A 5 -66.29 3.91 54.24
N ILE A 6 -65.68 2.73 54.33
CA ILE A 6 -64.22 2.60 54.59
C ILE A 6 -63.36 2.43 53.31
N LEU A 7 -63.95 2.29 52.11
CA LEU A 7 -63.20 1.89 50.90
C LEU A 7 -63.19 2.90 49.74
N SER A 8 -63.45 4.18 49.97
CA SER A 8 -63.45 5.21 48.90
C SER A 8 -62.29 6.20 48.98
N GLY A 9 -61.11 5.77 49.45
CA GLY A 9 -59.92 6.63 49.56
C GLY A 9 -58.69 5.97 48.96
N PHE A 10 -58.26 6.48 47.81
CA PHE A 10 -56.91 6.39 47.22
C PHE A 10 -56.45 5.06 46.59
N PRO A 11 -56.55 4.94 45.25
CA PRO A 11 -55.58 4.14 44.49
C PRO A 11 -54.77 4.94 43.46
N THR A 12 -54.86 6.27 43.40
CA THR A 12 -54.23 7.05 42.32
C THR A 12 -52.82 7.58 42.61
N ALA A 13 -52.38 7.65 43.86
CA ALA A 13 -51.05 8.19 44.19
C ALA A 13 -49.88 7.22 43.95
N ALA A 14 -50.14 5.90 43.97
CA ALA A 14 -49.07 4.90 43.86
C ALA A 14 -48.52 4.73 42.43
N ALA A 15 -49.29 5.08 41.40
CA ALA A 15 -48.87 4.88 40.01
C ALA A 15 -47.90 5.97 39.50
N THR A 16 -47.88 7.16 40.10
CA THR A 16 -47.07 8.29 39.62
C THR A 16 -45.59 8.18 40.02
N VAL A 17 -45.28 7.47 41.11
CA VAL A 17 -43.90 7.32 41.62
C VAL A 17 -43.08 6.29 40.82
N LEU A 18 -43.73 5.35 40.12
CA LEU A 18 -43.04 4.33 39.31
C LEU A 18 -42.71 4.80 37.88
N ALA A 19 -43.29 5.91 37.42
CA ALA A 19 -43.03 6.48 36.09
C ALA A 19 -42.08 7.69 36.13
N SER A 20 -41.78 8.24 37.30
CA SER A 20 -40.76 9.27 37.46
C SER A 20 -39.38 8.63 37.46
N SER A 21 -38.93 8.15 36.29
CA SER A 21 -37.50 8.03 36.07
C SER A 21 -36.91 9.42 36.33
N PRO A 22 -35.93 9.55 37.25
CA PRO A 22 -35.41 10.84 37.59
C PRO A 22 -34.87 11.54 36.33
N ALA A 23 -35.33 12.76 36.06
CA ALA A 23 -34.89 13.55 34.91
C ALA A 23 -33.36 13.78 34.88
N TRP A 24 -32.66 13.57 36.00
CA TRP A 24 -31.21 13.59 36.08
C TRP A 24 -30.55 12.35 35.47
N ALA A 25 -31.14 11.15 35.58
CA ALA A 25 -30.58 9.93 34.98
C ALA A 25 -30.57 9.99 33.45
N ALA A 26 -31.63 10.53 32.84
CA ALA A 26 -31.69 10.73 31.38
C ALA A 26 -30.71 11.81 30.88
N ARG A 27 -30.34 12.77 31.73
CA ARG A 27 -29.37 13.84 31.41
C ARG A 27 -27.94 13.29 31.42
N ASP A 28 -27.63 12.38 32.33
CA ASP A 28 -26.30 11.78 32.45
C ASP A 28 -26.00 10.90 31.22
N ASP A 29 -26.94 10.06 30.79
CA ASP A 29 -26.79 9.22 29.58
C ASP A 29 -26.52 10.03 28.30
N GLN A 30 -27.17 11.20 28.15
CA GLN A 30 -26.94 12.11 27.02
C GLN A 30 -25.55 12.77 27.07
N ASN A 31 -25.09 13.17 28.25
CA ASN A 31 -23.76 13.77 28.41
C ASN A 31 -22.64 12.73 28.23
N LEU A 32 -22.84 11.50 28.71
CA LEU A 32 -21.95 10.37 28.46
C LEU A 32 -21.88 10.04 26.96
N GLY A 33 -23.00 10.03 26.25
CA GLY A 33 -23.05 9.85 24.80
C GLY A 33 -22.34 10.97 24.02
N ALA A 34 -22.58 12.23 24.37
CA ALA A 34 -21.91 13.37 23.75
C ALA A 34 -20.41 13.39 24.04
N GLY A 35 -20.00 13.09 25.28
CA GLY A 35 -18.60 13.03 25.69
C GLY A 35 -17.83 11.88 25.01
N THR A 36 -18.42 10.69 24.95
CA THR A 36 -17.83 9.55 24.24
C THR A 36 -17.71 9.79 22.74
N ALA A 37 -18.73 10.41 22.12
CA ALA A 37 -18.67 10.81 20.72
C ALA A 37 -17.56 11.84 20.45
N ALA A 38 -17.42 12.86 21.32
CA ALA A 38 -16.37 13.86 21.19
C ALA A 38 -14.97 13.24 21.32
N ILE A 39 -14.76 12.35 22.30
CA ILE A 39 -13.50 11.62 22.47
C ILE A 39 -13.22 10.76 21.23
N ALA A 40 -14.21 10.02 20.72
CA ALA A 40 -14.04 9.20 19.53
C ALA A 40 -13.62 10.02 18.30
N VAL A 41 -14.22 11.20 18.10
CA VAL A 41 -13.84 12.12 17.02
C VAL A 41 -12.42 12.64 17.20
N ILE A 42 -12.03 13.04 18.41
CA ILE A 42 -10.67 13.50 18.70
C ILE A 42 -9.65 12.39 18.44
N MET A 43 -9.93 11.17 18.89
CA MET A 43 -9.07 10.00 18.69
C MET A 43 -8.94 9.65 17.21
N LEU A 44 -10.03 9.75 16.44
CA LEU A 44 -10.02 9.56 14.99
C LEU A 44 -9.14 10.61 14.30
N LEU A 45 -9.29 11.89 14.66
CA LEU A 45 -8.47 12.96 14.10
C LEU A 45 -6.99 12.78 14.46
N ALA A 46 -6.69 12.41 15.71
CA ALA A 46 -5.34 12.12 16.16
C ALA A 46 -4.72 10.95 15.38
N ALA A 47 -5.49 9.88 15.13
CA ALA A 47 -5.03 8.75 14.31
C ALA A 47 -4.72 9.17 12.88
N VAL A 48 -5.56 10.00 12.26
CA VAL A 48 -5.31 10.51 10.90
C VAL A 48 -4.05 11.38 10.84
N VAL A 49 -3.85 12.27 11.82
CA VAL A 49 -2.66 13.11 11.91
C VAL A 49 -1.40 12.28 12.18
N TYR A 50 -1.51 11.23 12.99
CA TYR A 50 -0.42 10.31 13.25
C TYR A 50 0.04 9.58 11.98
N GLU A 51 -0.90 9.16 11.13
CA GLU A 51 -0.63 8.46 9.86
C GLU A 51 -0.32 9.39 8.68
N LEU A 52 -0.31 10.71 8.89
CA LEU A 52 -0.13 11.72 7.84
C LEU A 52 1.13 11.50 6.97
N PRO A 53 2.32 11.14 7.51
CA PRO A 53 3.50 10.86 6.70
C PRO A 53 3.31 9.65 5.76
N ALA A 54 2.67 8.59 6.25
CA ALA A 54 2.35 7.41 5.45
C ALA A 54 1.36 7.78 4.34
N ILE A 55 0.29 8.50 4.67
CA ILE A 55 -0.71 8.98 3.69
C ILE A 55 -0.03 9.77 2.56
N ILE A 56 0.86 10.72 2.88
CA ILE A 56 1.61 11.49 1.88
C ILE A 56 2.46 10.56 1.00
N ALA A 57 3.16 9.59 1.59
CA ALA A 57 4.00 8.66 0.84
C ALA A 57 3.19 7.80 -0.15
N PHE A 58 1.99 7.34 0.23
CA PHE A 58 1.10 6.59 -0.67
C PHE A 58 0.52 7.49 -1.77
N MET A 59 0.05 8.69 -1.43
CA MET A 59 -0.49 9.64 -2.41
C MET A 59 0.55 10.06 -3.46
N ARG A 60 1.83 10.12 -3.07
CA ARG A 60 2.94 10.48 -3.98
C ARG A 60 3.54 9.29 -4.72
N GLY A 61 3.08 8.06 -4.45
CA GLY A 61 3.66 6.86 -5.04
C GLY A 61 5.15 6.69 -4.69
N HIS A 62 5.56 7.04 -3.47
CA HIS A 62 6.95 6.95 -3.04
C HIS A 62 7.44 5.49 -3.13
N PRO A 63 8.64 5.22 -3.70
CA PRO A 63 9.13 3.85 -3.92
C PRO A 63 9.21 3.03 -2.62
N ASN A 64 9.47 3.71 -1.50
CA ASN A 64 9.56 3.09 -0.18
C ASN A 64 8.32 3.36 0.70
N ARG A 65 7.13 3.54 0.10
CA ARG A 65 5.87 3.85 0.83
C ARG A 65 5.54 2.84 1.94
N TRP A 66 5.81 1.56 1.70
CA TRP A 66 5.60 0.50 2.70
C TRP A 66 6.57 0.58 3.87
N LEU A 67 7.84 0.96 3.62
CA LEU A 67 8.82 1.14 4.68
C LEU A 67 8.47 2.36 5.55
N ILE A 68 7.98 3.45 4.92
CA ILE A 68 7.47 4.62 5.64
C ILE A 68 6.27 4.23 6.53
N LEU A 69 5.34 3.41 6.04
CA LEU A 69 4.22 2.90 6.84
C LEU A 69 4.70 2.11 8.06
N VAL A 70 5.65 1.19 7.89
CA VAL A 70 6.18 0.38 9.01
C VAL A 70 6.85 1.27 10.05
N LEU A 71 7.65 2.26 9.62
CA LEU A 71 8.29 3.19 10.55
C LEU A 71 7.27 4.06 11.28
N CYS A 72 6.23 4.52 10.59
CA CYS A 72 5.14 5.28 11.19
C CYS A 72 4.36 4.45 12.21
N THR A 73 3.98 3.23 11.88
CA THR A 73 3.18 2.37 12.77
C THR A 73 3.97 1.86 13.97
N ALA A 74 5.27 1.53 13.81
CA ALA A 74 6.09 0.97 14.89
C ALA A 74 6.79 2.00 15.77
N LEU A 75 7.20 3.16 15.21
CA LEU A 75 8.16 4.07 15.85
C LEU A 75 7.77 5.56 15.84
N ALA A 76 6.66 5.97 15.21
CA ALA A 76 6.32 7.40 15.13
C ALA A 76 5.92 8.05 16.46
N GLY A 77 5.67 7.27 17.52
CA GLY A 77 5.41 7.81 18.86
C GLY A 77 6.54 8.66 19.44
N THR A 78 7.75 8.60 18.87
CA THR A 78 8.92 9.37 19.31
C THR A 78 8.93 10.82 18.80
N GLY A 79 8.03 11.21 17.88
CA GLY A 79 7.98 12.53 17.25
C GLY A 79 9.12 12.81 16.27
N VAL A 80 10.36 12.46 16.62
CA VAL A 80 11.54 12.55 15.76
C VAL A 80 11.41 11.61 14.57
N VAL A 81 11.02 10.34 14.80
CA VAL A 81 10.78 9.40 13.71
C VAL A 81 9.59 9.85 12.86
N TRP A 82 8.54 10.40 13.47
CA TRP A 82 7.39 10.94 12.74
C TRP A 82 7.79 12.10 11.81
N LEU A 83 8.56 13.07 12.32
CA LEU A 83 9.08 14.19 11.53
C LEU A 83 10.07 13.73 10.46
N GLY A 84 10.95 12.78 10.79
CA GLY A 84 11.88 12.18 9.84
C GLY A 84 11.13 11.49 8.69
N CYS A 85 10.09 10.71 9.00
CA CYS A 85 9.21 10.09 8.00
C CYS A 85 8.45 11.13 7.18
N LEU A 86 8.01 12.24 7.78
CA LEU A 86 7.32 13.31 7.08
C LEU A 86 8.25 13.99 6.06
N VAL A 87 9.46 14.37 6.48
CA VAL A 87 10.48 14.92 5.58
C VAL A 87 10.82 13.92 4.48
N TRP A 88 10.97 12.65 4.84
CA TRP A 88 11.30 11.60 3.89
C TRP A 88 10.16 11.33 2.88
N ALA A 89 8.90 11.43 3.31
CA ALA A 89 7.74 11.36 2.42
C ALA A 89 7.69 12.54 1.43
N PHE A 90 8.21 13.71 1.80
CA PHE A 90 8.32 14.87 0.91
C PHE A 90 9.58 14.84 0.01
N MET A 91 10.66 14.20 0.45
CA MET A 91 11.86 14.00 -0.37
C MET A 91 11.59 13.00 -1.49
N ALA A 92 11.14 13.52 -2.63
CA ALA A 92 11.07 12.78 -3.88
C ALA A 92 12.50 12.44 -4.35
N VAL A 93 12.85 11.17 -4.23
CA VAL A 93 14.08 10.56 -4.74
C VAL A 93 14.24 10.88 -6.23
N HIS A 94 15.46 11.29 -6.59
CA HIS A 94 15.90 11.53 -7.95
C HIS A 94 15.77 10.22 -8.76
N ILE A 95 14.73 10.11 -9.59
CA ILE A 95 14.75 9.17 -10.71
C ILE A 95 15.78 9.73 -11.70
N SER A 96 16.82 8.94 -11.93
CA SER A 96 17.86 9.21 -12.91
C SER A 96 17.22 9.57 -14.25
N LYS A 97 17.62 10.69 -14.87
CA LYS A 97 17.17 11.12 -16.20
C LYS A 97 17.63 10.19 -17.34
N GLU A 98 18.37 9.13 -17.02
CA GLU A 98 18.85 8.15 -17.98
C GLU A 98 17.85 7.00 -18.12
N PRO A 99 17.50 6.60 -19.35
CA PRO A 99 16.58 5.49 -19.61
C PRO A 99 17.11 4.12 -19.14
N SER A 100 18.35 4.03 -18.65
CA SER A 100 18.97 2.86 -18.04
C SER A 100 19.36 3.04 -16.56
N GLY A 101 18.91 4.12 -15.92
CA GLY A 101 19.23 4.38 -14.52
C GLY A 101 18.55 3.37 -13.60
N SER A 102 19.33 2.60 -12.85
CA SER A 102 18.83 1.70 -11.81
C SER A 102 18.14 2.51 -10.70
N ASN A 103 16.82 2.56 -10.78
CA ASN A 103 15.97 3.18 -9.77
C ASN A 103 15.84 2.25 -8.58
N GLY A 104 16.83 2.20 -7.68
CA GLY A 104 16.75 1.53 -6.36
C GLY A 104 16.13 0.13 -6.38
N GLY A 105 16.28 -0.59 -7.50
CA GLY A 105 15.24 -1.45 -8.09
C GLY A 105 15.66 -2.88 -8.35
N GLU A 106 16.95 -3.09 -8.52
CA GLU A 106 17.53 -4.33 -9.06
C GLU A 106 17.69 -5.45 -8.01
N SER A 107 17.54 -5.13 -6.73
CA SER A 107 17.35 -6.13 -5.69
C SER A 107 15.87 -6.53 -5.64
N GLY A 108 15.59 -7.84 -5.73
CA GLY A 108 14.24 -8.45 -5.72
C GLY A 108 13.32 -8.10 -4.54
N LEU A 109 13.80 -7.26 -3.62
CA LEU A 109 13.00 -6.55 -2.64
C LEU A 109 12.01 -5.54 -3.27
N ASN A 110 12.23 -5.08 -4.51
CA ASN A 110 11.27 -4.21 -5.21
C ASN A 110 9.97 -4.91 -5.60
N LEU A 111 9.99 -6.23 -5.76
CA LEU A 111 8.76 -7.03 -5.94
C LEU A 111 7.88 -7.00 -4.68
N ALA A 112 8.49 -6.90 -3.49
CA ALA A 112 7.78 -6.83 -2.22
C ALA A 112 7.47 -5.38 -1.79
N ALA A 113 8.37 -4.45 -2.10
CA ALA A 113 8.31 -3.07 -1.61
C ALA A 113 7.60 -2.10 -2.56
N ASN A 114 7.59 -2.34 -3.88
CA ASN A 114 7.15 -1.32 -4.86
C ASN A 114 6.03 -1.80 -5.81
N ASP A 115 5.12 -2.63 -5.32
CA ASP A 115 3.89 -3.08 -6.00
C ASP A 115 4.04 -4.35 -6.86
N VAL A 116 2.96 -5.14 -6.88
CA VAL A 116 2.78 -6.25 -7.82
C VAL A 116 2.51 -5.61 -9.18
N GLN A 117 3.58 -5.21 -9.86
CA GLN A 117 3.46 -4.90 -11.26
C GLN A 117 3.01 -6.21 -11.91
N LYS A 118 1.76 -6.24 -12.43
CA LYS A 118 1.34 -7.28 -13.39
C LYS A 118 2.22 -7.08 -14.62
N VAL A 119 3.45 -7.55 -14.52
CA VAL A 119 4.28 -7.78 -15.67
C VAL A 119 3.54 -8.92 -16.36
N LEU A 120 2.78 -8.56 -17.39
CA LEU A 120 2.49 -9.50 -18.44
C LEU A 120 3.87 -9.95 -18.88
N ILE A 121 4.28 -11.10 -18.39
CA ILE A 121 5.36 -11.83 -19.01
C ILE A 121 4.76 -12.16 -20.37
N GLU A 122 4.95 -11.24 -21.30
CA GLU A 122 4.81 -11.51 -22.71
C GLU A 122 5.91 -12.52 -22.97
N ASN A 123 5.54 -13.78 -22.73
CA ASN A 123 6.27 -14.89 -23.23
C ASN A 123 6.33 -14.61 -24.74
N PRO A 124 7.50 -14.32 -25.32
CA PRO A 124 7.60 -14.15 -26.76
C PRO A 124 7.17 -15.44 -27.48
N LEU A 125 6.91 -16.54 -26.77
CA LEU A 125 6.32 -17.77 -27.30
C LEU A 125 4.78 -17.80 -27.29
N GLY A 126 4.10 -16.91 -26.56
CA GLY A 126 2.63 -16.91 -26.44
C GLY A 126 1.92 -15.97 -27.41
N LEU A 127 2.48 -14.78 -27.65
CA LEU A 127 1.92 -13.76 -28.55
C LEU A 127 2.55 -13.76 -29.95
N ALA A 128 3.74 -14.35 -30.12
CA ALA A 128 4.27 -14.66 -31.45
C ALA A 128 3.50 -15.79 -32.17
N GLN A 129 2.63 -16.54 -31.47
CA GLN A 129 1.92 -17.68 -32.06
C GLN A 129 0.61 -17.31 -32.77
N LEU A 130 0.13 -16.05 -32.67
CA LEU A 130 -1.10 -15.64 -33.36
C LEU A 130 -0.91 -14.56 -34.45
N GLN A 131 0.22 -13.86 -34.51
CA GLN A 131 0.44 -12.80 -35.52
C GLN A 131 1.90 -12.65 -35.97
N SER A 132 2.53 -13.70 -36.48
CA SER A 132 3.72 -13.58 -37.36
C SER A 132 3.88 -14.85 -38.20
N PRO A 133 4.01 -14.74 -39.55
CA PRO A 133 4.42 -15.89 -40.35
C PRO A 133 5.86 -16.26 -39.93
N LEU A 134 6.15 -17.55 -39.82
CA LEU A 134 7.50 -18.16 -39.76
C LEU A 134 8.65 -17.15 -39.93
N SER A 135 9.42 -16.90 -38.88
CA SER A 135 10.81 -16.46 -39.06
C SER A 135 11.72 -17.21 -38.08
N PRO A 136 12.40 -18.28 -38.52
CA PRO A 136 13.49 -18.86 -37.76
C PRO A 136 14.56 -17.78 -37.64
N SER A 137 15.15 -17.56 -36.46
CA SER A 137 16.30 -16.66 -36.35
C SER A 137 17.34 -17.08 -37.38
N ASP A 138 17.53 -16.30 -38.43
CA ASP A 138 18.34 -16.70 -39.57
C ASP A 138 19.78 -16.87 -39.04
N PRO A 139 20.44 -18.03 -39.23
CA PRO A 139 21.84 -18.20 -38.85
C PRO A 139 22.73 -17.04 -39.33
N VAL A 140 22.34 -16.37 -40.42
CA VAL A 140 22.97 -15.15 -40.95
C VAL A 140 22.94 -13.99 -39.94
N ASP A 141 21.82 -13.73 -39.26
CA ASP A 141 21.69 -12.63 -38.28
C ASP A 141 22.57 -12.87 -37.04
N LYS A 142 22.68 -14.14 -36.63
CA LYS A 142 23.56 -14.54 -35.51
C LYS A 142 25.04 -14.38 -35.89
N LEU A 143 25.40 -14.68 -37.13
CA LEU A 143 26.75 -14.48 -37.65
C LEU A 143 27.11 -12.99 -37.77
N GLU A 144 26.18 -12.12 -38.16
CA GLU A 144 26.41 -10.67 -38.22
C GLU A 144 26.70 -10.10 -36.81
N ARG A 145 25.92 -10.49 -35.80
CA ARG A 145 26.15 -10.09 -34.41
C ARG A 145 27.48 -10.62 -33.87
N LEU A 146 27.81 -11.87 -34.18
CA LEU A 146 29.08 -12.47 -33.75
C LEU A 146 30.27 -11.75 -34.37
N LYS A 147 30.15 -11.30 -35.63
CA LYS A 147 31.17 -10.51 -36.31
C LYS A 147 31.35 -9.14 -35.65
N ARG A 148 30.26 -8.44 -35.32
CA ARG A 148 30.33 -7.15 -34.60
C ARG A 148 31.09 -7.27 -33.27
N LEU A 149 30.81 -8.32 -32.49
CA LEU A 149 31.50 -8.56 -31.22
C LEU A 149 33.00 -8.82 -31.39
N PHE A 150 33.40 -9.44 -32.50
CA PHE A 150 34.81 -9.66 -32.84
C PHE A 150 35.48 -8.35 -33.27
N ASP A 151 34.81 -7.55 -34.10
CA ASP A 151 35.30 -6.25 -34.57
C ASP A 151 35.43 -5.24 -33.41
N ASP A 152 34.55 -5.31 -32.41
CA ASP A 152 34.59 -4.52 -31.17
C ASP A 152 35.68 -4.99 -30.17
N GLY A 153 36.39 -6.09 -30.46
CA GLY A 153 37.42 -6.65 -29.58
C GLY A 153 36.89 -7.28 -28.29
N ALA A 154 35.57 -7.49 -28.19
CA ALA A 154 34.93 -8.08 -27.01
C ALA A 154 35.18 -9.60 -26.89
N ILE A 155 35.55 -10.26 -27.99
CA ILE A 155 35.85 -11.69 -28.05
C ILE A 155 37.14 -11.95 -28.83
N ASP A 156 37.89 -12.95 -28.39
CA ASP A 156 39.11 -13.39 -29.07
C ASP A 156 38.80 -14.27 -30.29
N ARG A 157 39.73 -14.34 -31.25
CA ARG A 157 39.61 -15.12 -32.49
C ARG A 157 39.29 -16.59 -32.23
N ALA A 158 39.86 -17.19 -31.18
CA ALA A 158 39.58 -18.58 -30.81
C ALA A 158 38.14 -18.78 -30.32
N GLN A 159 37.55 -17.77 -29.66
CA GLN A 159 36.16 -17.81 -29.18
C GLN A 159 35.17 -17.59 -30.31
N PHE A 160 35.49 -16.69 -31.24
CA PHE A 160 34.70 -16.44 -32.45
C PHE A 160 34.53 -17.72 -33.30
N GLU A 161 35.64 -18.44 -33.56
CA GLU A 161 35.63 -19.68 -34.34
C GLU A 161 34.74 -20.77 -33.71
N ARG A 162 34.79 -20.94 -32.38
CA ARG A 162 33.94 -21.90 -31.66
C ARG A 162 32.45 -21.56 -31.76
N LEU A 163 32.09 -20.30 -31.55
CA LEU A 163 30.69 -19.85 -31.58
C LEU A 163 30.12 -19.91 -33.00
N ARG A 164 30.93 -19.54 -34.01
CA ARG A 164 30.58 -19.66 -35.42
C ARG A 164 30.33 -21.13 -35.80
N ALA A 165 31.18 -22.06 -35.37
CA ALA A 165 31.01 -23.48 -35.64
C ALA A 165 29.72 -24.05 -35.02
N LEU A 166 29.34 -23.57 -33.84
CA LEU A 166 28.11 -23.99 -33.14
C LEU A 166 26.84 -23.49 -33.87
N ILE A 167 26.89 -22.30 -34.49
CA ILE A 167 25.77 -21.72 -35.25
C ILE A 167 25.63 -22.38 -36.63
N ILE A 168 26.73 -22.82 -37.25
CA ILE A 168 26.72 -23.47 -38.57
C ILE A 168 26.44 -24.98 -38.46
N GLY A 169 26.80 -25.61 -37.34
CA GLY A 169 26.68 -27.06 -37.12
C GLY A 169 25.45 -27.51 -36.33
N GLY A 170 24.61 -26.58 -35.84
CA GLY A 170 23.32 -26.86 -35.21
C GLY A 170 22.16 -26.55 -36.15
#